data_AF-A0A9D7F883-F1
#
_entry.id   AF-A0A9D7F883-F1
#
_cell.length_a   1.000
_cell.length_b   1.000
_cell.length_c   1.000
_cell.angle_alpha   90.00
_cell.angle_beta   90.00
_cell.angle_gamma   90.00
#
_symmetry.space_group_name_H-M   'P 1'
#
loop_
_entity.id
_entity.type
_entity.pdbx_description
1 polymer ?
#
loop_
_entity_poly.entity_id
_entity_poly.type
_entity_poly.pdbx_seq_one_letter_code
_entity_poly.pdbx_strand_id
1 'polypeptide(L)'
;MKTVTLDVRAPADAMADFAGAWKTGKARKTARISFATPELLWKVLSKKRWELLKVLCGAGPVSIREAARRAERDVKAVHGDVTALLNAGVLNKTEDGQIVFPYEAVKVEFLLQAA
;
A
#
# COMPACT_ATOMS: atom_id res chain seq x y z
N MET A 1 -10.54 -4.54 12.70
CA MET A 1 -10.23 -4.52 11.27
C MET A 1 -9.04 -3.60 11.03
N LYS A 2 -7.95 -4.08 10.40
CA LYS A 2 -6.76 -3.24 10.13
C LYS A 2 -6.91 -2.50 8.80
N THR A 3 -7.24 -1.21 8.85
CA THR A 3 -7.45 -0.39 7.63
C THR A 3 -6.24 0.50 7.36
N VAL A 4 -5.82 0.57 6.10
CA VAL A 4 -4.85 1.57 5.61
C VAL A 4 -5.56 2.65 4.81
N THR A 5 -5.17 3.90 5.03
CA THR A 5 -5.56 5.03 4.19
C THR A 5 -4.45 5.36 3.20
N LEU A 6 -4.79 5.39 1.91
CA LEU A 6 -3.94 5.87 0.83
C LEU A 6 -4.43 7.28 0.48
N ASP A 7 -3.64 8.30 0.82
CA ASP A 7 -4.00 9.71 0.61
C ASP A 7 -2.98 10.46 -0.24
N VAL A 8 -3.37 11.65 -0.69
CA VAL A 8 -2.48 12.59 -1.38
C VAL A 8 -2.28 13.81 -0.49
N ARG A 9 -1.01 14.14 -0.22
CA ARG A 9 -0.63 15.30 0.60
C ARG A 9 0.84 15.67 0.39
N ALA A 10 1.21 16.88 0.81
CA ALA A 10 2.59 17.31 0.74
C ALA A 10 3.50 16.46 1.67
N PRO A 11 4.72 16.11 1.24
CA PRO A 11 5.69 15.40 2.08
C PRO A 11 5.98 16.12 3.41
N ALA A 12 5.97 17.46 3.40
CA ALA A 12 6.17 18.27 4.59
C ALA A 12 5.09 18.01 5.66
N ASP A 13 3.82 17.88 5.26
CA ASP A 13 2.72 17.63 6.19
C ASP A 13 2.82 16.22 6.80
N ALA A 14 3.21 15.23 5.99
CA ALA A 14 3.45 13.87 6.46
C ALA A 14 4.62 13.82 7.47
N MET A 15 5.69 14.58 7.20
CA MET A 15 6.85 14.67 8.09
C MET A 15 6.53 15.41 9.40
N ALA A 16 5.72 16.47 9.34
CA ALA A 16 5.24 17.19 10.51
C ALA A 16 4.42 16.28 11.44
N ASP A 17 3.53 15.45 10.87
CA ASP A 17 2.76 14.46 11.63
C ASP A 17 3.65 13.41 12.30
N PHE A 18 4.66 12.91 11.58
CA PHE A 18 5.63 11.98 12.12
C PHE A 18 6.40 12.61 13.30
N ALA A 19 6.91 13.83 13.13
CA ALA A 19 7.62 14.55 14.18
C ALA A 19 6.73 14.80 15.42
N GLY A 20 5.44 15.11 15.20
CA GLY A 20 4.46 15.25 16.28
C GLY A 20 4.22 13.95 17.05
N ALA A 21 4.03 12.83 16.33
CA ALA A 21 3.85 11.51 16.94
C ALA A 21 5.10 11.08 17.74
N TRP A 22 6.30 11.33 17.20
CA TRP A 22 7.56 11.02 17.85
C TRP A 22 7.75 11.80 19.16
N LYS A 23 7.46 13.11 19.15
CA LYS A 23 7.57 13.96 20.34
C LYS A 23 6.56 13.61 21.43
N THR A 24 5.36 13.19 21.03
CA THR A 24 4.27 12.94 21.98
C THR A 24 4.17 11.48 22.42
N GLY A 25 4.86 10.57 21.74
CA GLY A 25 4.72 9.12 21.92
C GLY A 25 3.34 8.58 21.52
N LYS A 26 2.46 9.42 20.94
CA LYS A 26 1.10 9.04 20.57
C LYS A 26 1.06 8.67 19.09
N ALA A 27 1.03 7.37 18.82
CA ALA A 27 0.81 6.87 17.48
C ALA A 27 -0.56 7.30 16.93
N ARG A 28 -0.63 7.52 15.60
CA ARG A 28 -1.92 7.68 14.92
C ARG A 28 -2.73 6.39 15.05
N LYS A 29 -4.05 6.56 15.19
CA LYS A 29 -5.00 5.43 15.29
C LYS A 29 -5.13 4.61 14.01
N THR A 30 -4.82 5.19 12.85
CA THR A 30 -4.96 4.56 11.54
C THR A 30 -3.65 4.52 10.78
N ALA A 31 -3.39 3.40 10.11
CA ALA A 31 -2.26 3.27 9.21
C ALA A 31 -2.48 4.15 7.97
N ARG A 32 -1.41 4.77 7.48
CA ARG A 32 -1.47 5.69 6.34
C ARG A 32 -0.23 5.56 5.47
N ILE A 33 -0.45 5.58 4.17
CA ILE A 33 0.58 5.69 3.15
C ILE A 33 0.19 6.88 2.28
N SER A 34 1.07 7.88 2.23
CA SER A 34 0.79 9.16 1.55
C SER A 34 1.59 9.28 0.27
N PHE A 35 0.94 9.77 -0.79
CA PHE A 35 1.54 10.08 -2.07
C PHE A 35 1.63 11.60 -2.24
N ALA A 36 2.69 12.10 -2.88
CA ALA A 36 2.87 13.54 -3.06
C ALA A 36 1.86 14.13 -4.06
N THR A 37 1.41 13.33 -5.04
CA THR A 37 0.41 13.74 -6.03
C THR A 37 -0.54 12.58 -6.39
N PRO A 38 -1.73 12.87 -6.96
CA PRO A 38 -2.63 11.83 -7.45
C PRO A 38 -2.00 10.97 -8.55
N GLU A 39 -1.16 11.56 -9.40
CA GLU A 39 -0.50 10.84 -10.51
C GLU A 39 0.47 9.79 -9.99
N LEU A 40 1.19 10.07 -8.88
CA LEU A 40 2.05 9.09 -8.23
C LEU A 40 1.22 7.95 -7.61
N LEU A 41 0.10 8.29 -6.97
CA LEU A 41 -0.83 7.30 -6.45
C LEU A 41 -1.30 6.37 -7.59
N TRP A 42 -1.71 6.92 -8.73
CA TRP A 42 -2.18 6.12 -9.87
C TRP A 42 -1.08 5.33 -10.57
N LYS A 43 0.14 5.87 -10.61
CA LYS A 43 1.32 5.14 -11.11
C LYS A 43 1.61 3.90 -10.26
N VAL A 44 1.33 3.94 -8.96
CA VAL A 44 1.50 2.80 -8.04
C VAL A 44 0.27 1.89 -8.06
N LEU A 45 -0.93 2.43 -7.86
CA LEU A 45 -2.21 1.71 -7.82
C LEU A 45 -2.84 1.55 -9.20
N SER A 46 -2.11 0.92 -10.11
CA SER A 46 -2.69 0.53 -11.39
C SER A 46 -3.85 -0.46 -11.18
N LYS A 47 -4.74 -0.58 -12.17
CA LYS A 47 -5.85 -1.56 -12.13
C LYS A 47 -5.37 -2.97 -11.75
N LYS A 48 -4.27 -3.43 -12.33
CA LYS A 48 -3.71 -4.77 -12.09
C LYS A 48 -3.14 -4.95 -10.68
N ARG A 49 -2.55 -3.90 -10.12
CA ARG A 49 -2.05 -3.93 -8.74
C ARG A 49 -3.18 -3.80 -7.73
N TRP A 50 -4.23 -3.05 -8.06
CA TRP A 50 -5.45 -3.02 -7.26
C TRP A 50 -6.13 -4.39 -7.21
N GLU A 51 -6.25 -5.08 -8.36
CA GLU A 51 -6.73 -6.47 -8.42
C GLU A 51 -5.87 -7.40 -7.54
N LEU A 52 -4.54 -7.26 -7.60
CA LEU A 52 -3.63 -8.02 -6.73
C LEU A 52 -3.82 -7.69 -5.24
N LEU A 53 -4.01 -6.43 -4.88
CA LEU A 53 -4.26 -6.04 -3.49
C LEU A 53 -5.57 -6.63 -2.96
N LYS A 54 -6.63 -6.70 -3.77
CA LYS A 54 -7.88 -7.39 -3.36
C LYS A 54 -7.65 -8.86 -3.01
N VAL A 55 -6.81 -9.54 -3.79
CA VAL A 55 -6.44 -10.95 -3.57
C VAL A 55 -5.62 -11.13 -2.29
N LEU A 56 -4.75 -10.16 -1.98
CA LEU A 56 -3.88 -10.21 -0.80
C LEU A 56 -4.55 -9.65 0.47
N CYS A 57 -5.67 -8.96 0.34
CA CYS A 57 -6.40 -8.32 1.44
C CYS A 57 -6.88 -9.37 2.45
N GLY A 58 -6.38 -9.30 3.69
CA GLY A 58 -6.68 -10.29 4.73
C GLY A 58 -6.12 -11.70 4.49
N ALA A 59 -5.31 -11.91 3.45
CA ALA A 59 -4.79 -13.22 3.07
C ALA A 59 -3.65 -13.74 3.98
N GLY A 60 -2.99 -12.84 4.72
CA GLY A 60 -1.76 -13.14 5.44
C GLY A 60 -0.53 -13.25 4.51
N PRO A 61 0.63 -13.69 5.05
CA PRO A 61 1.84 -13.92 4.27
C PRO A 61 1.68 -15.01 3.21
N VAL A 62 2.09 -14.75 1.98
CA VAL A 62 2.05 -15.70 0.86
C VAL A 62 3.29 -15.57 -0.03
N SER A 63 3.62 -16.63 -0.75
CA SER A 63 4.65 -16.54 -1.80
C SER A 63 4.13 -15.78 -3.03
N ILE A 64 5.04 -15.26 -3.86
CA ILE A 64 4.67 -14.62 -5.14
C ILE A 64 3.94 -15.62 -6.06
N ARG A 65 4.32 -16.91 -6.01
CA ARG A 65 3.65 -17.96 -6.79
C ARG A 65 2.20 -18.17 -6.34
N GLU A 66 1.97 -18.18 -5.02
CA GLU A 66 0.62 -18.30 -4.48
C GLU A 66 -0.24 -17.07 -4.80
N ALA A 67 0.34 -15.87 -4.69
CA ALA A 67 -0.33 -14.64 -5.12
C ALA A 67 -0.73 -14.69 -6.61
N ALA A 68 0.16 -15.21 -7.47
CA ALA A 68 -0.12 -15.37 -8.89
C ALA A 68 -1.22 -16.41 -9.17
N ARG A 69 -1.20 -17.54 -8.45
CA ARG A 69 -2.24 -18.57 -8.53
C ARG A 69 -3.61 -18.01 -8.15
N ARG A 70 -3.70 -17.26 -7.04
CA ARG A 70 -4.97 -16.65 -6.59
C ARG A 70 -5.45 -15.52 -7.48
N ALA A 71 -4.52 -14.81 -8.13
CA ALA A 71 -4.85 -13.74 -9.08
C ALA A 71 -5.13 -14.27 -10.49
N GLU A 72 -5.02 -15.59 -10.73
CA GLU A 72 -5.17 -16.23 -12.05
C GLU A 72 -4.30 -15.57 -13.13
N ARG A 73 -3.05 -15.28 -12.78
CA ARG A 73 -2.08 -14.57 -13.63
C ARG A 73 -0.74 -15.27 -13.65
N ASP A 74 0.06 -14.99 -14.66
CA ASP A 74 1.42 -15.51 -14.74
C ASP A 74 2.33 -14.91 -13.66
N VAL A 75 3.28 -15.72 -13.17
CA VAL A 75 4.18 -15.34 -12.08
C VAL A 75 5.07 -14.15 -12.44
N LYS A 76 5.45 -14.01 -13.73
CA LYS A 76 6.35 -12.94 -14.18
C LYS A 76 5.66 -11.57 -14.08
N ALA A 77 4.42 -11.46 -14.55
CA ALA A 77 3.63 -10.24 -14.43
C ALA A 77 3.36 -9.89 -12.96
N VAL A 78 3.02 -10.89 -12.14
CA VAL A 78 2.75 -10.69 -10.70
C VAL A 78 4.02 -10.27 -9.96
N HIS A 79 5.19 -10.82 -10.30
CA HIS A 79 6.46 -10.40 -9.71
C HIS A 79 6.75 -8.91 -9.95
N GLY A 80 6.49 -8.40 -11.15
CA GLY A 80 6.64 -6.98 -11.47
C GLY A 80 5.71 -6.08 -10.64
N ASP A 81 4.44 -6.50 -10.51
CA ASP A 81 3.45 -5.79 -9.68
C ASP A 81 3.82 -5.80 -8.19
N VAL A 82 4.23 -6.95 -7.67
CA VAL A 82 4.70 -7.12 -6.29
C VAL A 82 5.91 -6.22 -6.03
N THR A 83 6.89 -6.20 -6.95
CA THR A 83 8.09 -5.38 -6.82
C THR A 83 7.73 -3.89 -6.75
N ALA A 84 6.82 -3.43 -7.62
CA ALA A 84 6.36 -2.04 -7.60
C ALA A 84 5.65 -1.68 -6.29
N LEU A 85 4.81 -2.58 -5.76
CA LEU A 85 4.10 -2.36 -4.50
C LEU A 85 5.01 -2.42 -3.27
N LEU A 86 6.03 -3.28 -3.28
CA LEU A 86 7.07 -3.32 -2.25
C LEU A 86 7.88 -2.02 -2.24
N ASN A 87 8.32 -1.55 -3.40
CA ASN A 87 9.08 -0.31 -3.52
C ASN A 87 8.27 0.92 -3.08
N ALA A 88 6.94 0.87 -3.25
CA ALA A 88 6.03 1.91 -2.77
C ALA A 88 5.65 1.77 -1.28
N GLY A 89 6.14 0.73 -0.59
CA GLY A 89 5.81 0.47 0.82
C GLY A 89 4.36 0.01 1.06
N VAL A 90 3.65 -0.41 0.01
CA VAL A 90 2.26 -0.91 0.12
C VAL A 90 2.25 -2.37 0.57
N LEU A 91 3.20 -3.17 0.09
CA LEU A 91 3.45 -4.53 0.56
C LEU A 91 4.69 -4.55 1.45
N ASN A 92 4.74 -5.55 2.33
CA ASN A 92 5.92 -5.87 3.12
C ASN A 92 6.46 -7.25 2.73
N LYS A 93 7.76 -7.45 2.92
CA LYS A 93 8.37 -8.79 2.96
C LYS A 93 8.45 -9.28 4.40
N THR A 94 8.12 -10.54 4.62
CA THR A 94 8.39 -11.21 5.91
C THR A 94 9.85 -11.67 5.96
N GLU A 95 10.31 -12.06 7.15
CA GLU A 95 11.65 -12.63 7.36
C GLU A 95 11.87 -13.89 6.52
N ASP A 96 10.82 -14.72 6.35
CA ASP A 96 10.83 -15.92 5.50
C ASP A 96 10.76 -15.63 3.99
N GLY A 97 10.86 -14.36 3.58
CA GLY A 97 10.86 -13.94 2.18
C GLY A 97 9.49 -13.97 1.50
N GLN A 98 8.40 -14.17 2.24
CA GLN A 98 7.04 -14.08 1.73
C GLN A 98 6.60 -12.61 1.60
N ILE A 99 5.55 -12.37 0.83
CA ILE A 99 4.92 -11.05 0.74
C ILE A 99 3.65 -11.01 1.57
N VAL A 100 3.36 -9.86 2.17
CA VAL A 100 2.14 -9.66 2.93
C VAL A 100 1.59 -8.26 2.67
N PHE A 101 0.29 -8.17 2.47
CA PHE A 101 -0.47 -6.93 2.62
C PHE A 101 -1.03 -6.91 4.04
N PRO A 102 -0.47 -6.11 4.97
CA PRO A 102 -0.74 -6.25 6.42
C PRO A 102 -2.09 -5.65 6.85
N TYR A 103 -3.00 -5.43 5.90
CA TYR A 103 -4.27 -4.75 6.08
C TYR A 103 -5.43 -5.58 5.53
N GLU A 104 -6.60 -5.36 6.10
CA GLU A 104 -7.86 -6.01 5.77
C GLU A 104 -8.80 -5.09 5.01
N ALA A 105 -8.50 -3.79 4.96
CA ALA A 105 -9.25 -2.81 4.21
C ALA A 105 -8.35 -1.68 3.70
N VAL A 106 -8.73 -1.12 2.56
CA VAL A 106 -8.05 0.02 1.94
C VAL A 106 -9.06 1.13 1.72
N LYS A 107 -8.75 2.31 2.25
CA LYS A 107 -9.48 3.55 1.95
C LYS A 107 -8.58 4.41 1.08
N VAL A 108 -9.07 4.84 -0.08
CA VAL A 108 -8.37 5.81 -0.94
C VAL A 108 -9.10 7.13 -0.83
N GLU A 109 -8.39 8.22 -0.50
CA GLU A 109 -8.99 9.55 -0.40
C GLU A 109 -8.03 10.63 -0.90
N PHE A 110 -8.50 11.47 -1.82
CA PHE A 110 -7.82 12.72 -2.20
C PHE A 110 -8.83 13.65 -2.86
N LEU A 111 -8.50 14.94 -2.90
CA LEU A 111 -9.34 15.97 -3.50
C LEU A 111 -8.68 16.47 -4.79
N LEU A 112 -9.48 16.54 -5.86
CA LEU A 112 -9.13 17.28 -7.07
C LEU A 112 -9.89 18.61 -7.02
N GLN A 113 -9.15 19.71 -7.00
CA GLN A 113 -9.72 21.06 -7.04
C GLN A 113 -9.63 21.60 -8.47
N ALA A 114 -10.62 22.41 -8.85
CA ALA A 114 -10.55 23.16 -10.11
C ALA A 114 -9.32 24.09 -10.10
N ALA A 115 -8.77 24.33 -11.29
CA ALA A 115 -7.67 25.27 -11.50
C ALA A 115 -8.11 26.72 -11.31
#